data_AF-A0A2A2Y6V4-F1
#
_entry.id   AF-A0A2A2Y6V4-F1
#
_cell.length_a   1.000
_cell.length_b   1.000
_cell.length_c   1.000
_cell.angle_alpha   90.00
_cell.angle_beta   90.00
_cell.angle_gamma   90.00
#
_symmetry.space_group_name_H-M   'P 1'
#
loop_
_entity.id
_entity.type
_entity.pdbx_description
1 polymer ?
#
loop_
_entity_poly.entity_id
_entity_poly.type
_entity_poly.pdbx_seq_one_letter_code
_entity_poly.pdbx_strand_id
1 'polypeptide(L)'
;YFSLHPYRVAGIKIQLQPTFLLPKKILWDGCEYTIVRKDCILLLLLIACLTILRGGWKSWIQWSVVNLCCCCGVLLHETFAFIAFPAIVLTQQCMTFRMMWQRMYYLIPAFFCFVVVVFHHGDANTAQAIHDSWQGLWIHSNLPPEWLHQPFATIQSIGWTTELGFLQTKGLLQNGLYQPMAWFCVLLLTFMVSGRFLHARYQSKLAEWLQILIFQLICVAPLFLLGIDYGRWIFLWIVSSMVLFSLGYRLPERIAQNVVISSITNRLVLFISYLPRKEWLLLFFGLPILWGLMNFVNASPAGRFLWEMYSLAR
;
A
#
# COMPACT_ATOMS: atom_id res chain seq x y z
N TYR A 1 -31.80 4.18 22.12
CA TYR A 1 -32.92 3.75 21.26
C TYR A 1 -32.42 3.54 19.84
N PHE A 2 -31.89 2.36 19.54
CA PHE A 2 -31.96 1.73 18.22
C PHE A 2 -31.77 0.23 18.46
N SER A 3 -32.89 -0.47 18.46
CA SER A 3 -32.97 -1.93 18.48
C SER A 3 -32.60 -2.45 17.09
N LEU A 4 -31.58 -3.27 16.99
CA LEU A 4 -31.28 -4.04 15.78
C LEU A 4 -31.92 -5.42 15.94
N HIS A 5 -33.08 -5.61 15.30
CA HIS A 5 -33.65 -6.93 15.12
C HIS A 5 -32.77 -7.77 14.17
N PRO A 6 -32.50 -9.04 14.49
CA PRO A 6 -31.79 -9.94 13.60
C PRO A 6 -32.76 -10.53 12.56
N TYR A 7 -32.49 -10.32 11.27
CA TYR A 7 -33.10 -11.13 10.22
C TYR A 7 -32.36 -12.48 10.12
N ARG A 8 -33.10 -13.56 10.38
CA ARG A 8 -32.71 -14.95 10.11
C ARG A 8 -32.91 -15.25 8.64
N VAL A 9 -31.83 -15.56 7.92
CA VAL A 9 -31.87 -16.46 6.77
C VAL A 9 -30.67 -17.41 6.90
N ALA A 10 -30.97 -18.72 6.92
CA ALA A 10 -30.01 -19.83 6.84
C ALA A 10 -28.98 -20.03 7.99
N GLY A 11 -29.40 -19.94 9.25
CA GLY A 11 -28.80 -20.73 10.35
C GLY A 11 -27.33 -20.48 10.73
N ILE A 12 -26.61 -19.56 10.09
CA ILE A 12 -25.23 -19.20 10.43
C ILE A 12 -25.26 -17.84 11.12
N LYS A 13 -25.00 -17.83 12.44
CA LYS A 13 -24.66 -16.60 13.17
C LYS A 13 -23.29 -16.13 12.70
N ILE A 14 -23.22 -15.31 11.66
CA ILE A 14 -22.02 -14.52 11.37
C ILE A 14 -22.06 -13.29 12.28
N GLN A 15 -21.37 -13.40 13.40
CA GLN A 15 -21.03 -12.24 14.23
C GLN A 15 -19.98 -11.45 13.44
N LEU A 16 -20.42 -10.43 12.71
CA LEU A 16 -19.53 -9.44 12.09
C LEU A 16 -18.82 -8.66 13.19
N GLN A 17 -17.72 -9.21 13.70
CA GLN A 17 -16.76 -8.45 14.50
C GLN A 17 -15.93 -7.55 13.58
N PRO A 18 -15.54 -6.34 14.04
CA PRO A 18 -14.76 -5.41 13.25
C PRO A 18 -13.40 -6.02 12.96
N THR A 19 -13.13 -6.32 11.69
CA THR A 19 -11.90 -6.94 11.15
C THR A 19 -10.66 -6.03 11.23
N PHE A 20 -10.56 -5.19 12.26
CA PHE A 20 -9.39 -4.35 12.55
C PHE A 20 -8.77 -4.57 13.94
N LEU A 21 -9.23 -5.57 14.70
CA LEU A 21 -8.55 -5.99 15.93
C LEU A 21 -8.00 -7.41 15.75
N LEU A 22 -6.70 -7.45 15.47
CA LEU A 22 -5.88 -8.65 15.33
C LEU A 22 -6.03 -9.59 16.54
N PRO A 23 -6.27 -10.90 16.34
CA PRO A 23 -6.19 -11.88 17.41
C PRO A 23 -4.73 -12.00 17.88
N LYS A 24 -4.49 -11.62 19.13
CA LYS A 24 -3.19 -11.53 19.81
C LYS A 24 -2.39 -12.86 19.87
N LYS A 25 -2.99 -13.99 19.50
CA LYS A 25 -2.40 -15.34 19.56
C LYS A 25 -2.06 -15.95 18.20
N ILE A 26 -2.41 -15.28 17.10
CA ILE A 26 -2.20 -15.75 15.71
C ILE A 26 -0.94 -15.11 15.09
N LEU A 27 -0.32 -14.17 15.78
CA LEU A 27 0.77 -13.34 15.28
C LEU A 27 2.18 -13.92 15.50
N TRP A 28 2.34 -14.93 16.36
CA TRP A 28 3.68 -15.29 16.85
C TRP A 28 4.27 -16.61 16.31
N ASP A 29 3.45 -17.64 16.05
CA ASP A 29 4.01 -19.00 15.90
C ASP A 29 4.01 -19.61 14.48
N GLY A 30 3.51 -18.90 13.46
CA GLY A 30 3.37 -19.50 12.11
C GLY A 30 3.83 -18.63 10.95
N CYS A 31 4.36 -17.45 11.21
CA CYS A 31 4.78 -16.51 10.17
C CYS A 31 5.99 -15.73 10.67
N GLU A 32 7.19 -16.27 10.44
CA GLU A 32 8.46 -15.54 10.59
C GLU A 32 8.54 -14.23 9.75
N TYR A 33 7.48 -13.90 9.01
CA TYR A 33 7.35 -12.70 8.18
C TYR A 33 6.11 -11.82 8.47
N THR A 34 5.35 -12.07 9.55
CA THR A 34 4.20 -11.21 9.95
C THR A 34 4.55 -10.22 11.06
N ILE A 35 5.75 -9.65 11.05
CA ILE A 35 5.92 -8.30 11.58
C ILE A 35 4.95 -7.43 10.78
N VAL A 36 4.07 -6.68 11.46
CA VAL A 36 3.26 -5.62 10.84
C VAL A 36 4.21 -4.81 9.98
N ARG A 37 4.16 -5.02 8.65
CA ARG A 37 5.16 -4.45 7.75
C ARG A 37 5.14 -2.95 7.95
N LYS A 38 6.32 -2.31 7.91
CA LYS A 38 6.47 -0.85 7.97
C LYS A 38 5.49 -0.12 7.03
N ASP A 39 5.11 -0.75 5.93
CA ASP A 39 4.08 -0.31 4.98
C ASP A 39 2.72 0.01 5.64
N CYS A 40 2.28 -0.75 6.65
CA CYS A 40 1.07 -0.46 7.41
C CYS A 40 1.21 0.81 8.26
N ILE A 41 2.39 1.06 8.83
CA ILE A 41 2.67 2.30 9.59
C ILE A 41 2.58 3.50 8.64
N LEU A 42 3.08 3.38 7.41
CA LEU A 42 2.94 4.40 6.38
C LEU A 42 1.45 4.70 6.10
N LEU A 43 0.61 3.68 5.94
CA LEU A 43 -0.82 3.87 5.74
C LEU A 43 -1.49 4.53 6.96
N LEU A 44 -1.11 4.19 8.18
CA LEU A 44 -1.60 4.82 9.40
C LEU A 44 -1.18 6.30 9.49
N LEU A 45 0.06 6.63 9.12
CA LEU A 45 0.53 8.00 9.04
C LEU A 45 -0.25 8.80 7.98
N LEU A 46 -0.53 8.20 6.82
CA LEU A 46 -1.39 8.81 5.81
C LEU A 46 -2.80 9.09 6.37
N ILE A 47 -3.43 8.11 7.02
CA ILE A 47 -4.76 8.26 7.64
C ILE A 47 -4.73 9.36 8.70
N ALA A 48 -3.69 9.43 9.52
CA ALA A 48 -3.51 10.48 10.52
C ALA A 48 -3.44 11.86 9.87
N CYS A 49 -2.57 12.06 8.87
CA CYS A 49 -2.47 13.30 8.12
C CYS A 49 -3.82 13.73 7.54
N LEU A 50 -4.51 12.81 6.87
CA LEU A 50 -5.80 13.09 6.23
C LEU A 50 -6.92 13.39 7.23
N THR A 51 -6.91 12.75 8.42
CA THR A 51 -7.87 13.02 9.50
C THR A 51 -7.62 14.38 10.13
N ILE A 52 -6.36 14.72 10.40
CA ILE A 52 -5.94 16.02 10.96
C ILE A 52 -6.29 17.16 10.00
N LEU A 53 -6.11 16.95 8.69
CA LEU A 53 -6.48 17.93 7.66
C LEU A 53 -7.98 18.26 7.66
N ARG A 54 -8.83 17.36 8.16
CA ARG A 54 -10.28 17.55 8.27
C ARG A 54 -10.76 18.01 9.63
N GLY A 55 -10.05 17.67 10.71
CA GLY A 55 -10.53 17.79 12.09
C GLY A 55 -10.65 19.22 12.65
N GLY A 56 -10.60 20.27 11.83
CA GLY A 56 -10.75 21.66 12.30
C GLY A 56 -9.63 22.16 13.23
N TRP A 57 -8.43 21.57 13.15
CA TRP A 57 -7.29 21.93 13.98
C TRP A 57 -6.81 23.37 13.70
N LYS A 58 -6.21 24.03 14.69
CA LYS A 58 -5.53 25.32 14.48
C LYS A 58 -4.47 25.15 13.39
N SER A 59 -4.39 26.12 12.47
CA SER A 59 -3.57 26.02 11.24
C SER A 59 -2.10 25.67 11.49
N TRP A 60 -1.47 26.26 12.50
CA TRP A 60 -0.07 25.99 12.83
C TRP A 60 0.13 24.58 13.42
N ILE A 61 -0.79 24.10 14.28
CA ILE A 61 -0.72 22.73 14.84
C ILE A 61 -0.91 21.72 13.71
N GLN A 62 -1.92 21.96 12.85
CA GLN A 62 -2.17 21.14 11.68
C GLN A 62 -0.91 21.06 10.80
N TRP A 63 -0.28 22.20 10.52
CA TRP A 63 0.95 22.30 9.73
C TRP A 63 2.11 21.51 10.34
N SER A 64 2.36 21.70 11.63
CA SER A 64 3.44 21.00 12.34
C SER A 64 3.22 19.50 12.38
N VAL A 65 2.04 19.03 12.80
CA VAL A 65 1.78 17.60 12.96
C VAL A 65 1.77 16.89 11.61
N VAL A 66 1.15 17.47 10.57
CA VAL A 66 1.15 16.87 9.23
C VAL A 66 2.58 16.78 8.68
N ASN A 67 3.39 17.84 8.79
CA ASN A 67 4.77 17.78 8.32
C ASN A 67 5.62 16.80 9.14
N LEU A 68 5.45 16.73 10.45
CA LEU A 68 6.13 15.72 11.28
C LEU A 68 5.76 14.30 10.87
N CYS A 69 4.46 14.00 10.72
CA CYS A 69 4.00 12.70 10.23
C CYS A 69 4.55 12.40 8.83
N CYS A 70 4.61 13.39 7.94
CA CYS A 70 5.18 13.23 6.61
C CYS A 70 6.69 12.99 6.64
N CYS A 71 7.46 13.72 7.45
CA CYS A 71 8.88 13.48 7.64
C CYS A 71 9.12 12.08 8.21
N CYS A 72 8.36 11.67 9.24
CA CYS A 72 8.42 10.30 9.77
C CYS A 72 8.12 9.26 8.70
N GLY A 73 7.09 9.48 7.88
CA GLY A 73 6.74 8.57 6.78
C GLY A 73 7.87 8.44 5.76
N VAL A 74 8.46 9.56 5.34
CA VAL A 74 9.60 9.61 4.43
C VAL A 74 10.84 8.93 5.01
N LEU A 75 11.15 9.14 6.28
CA LEU A 75 12.28 8.51 6.96
C LEU A 75 12.10 6.99 7.14
N LEU A 76 10.84 6.52 7.29
CA LEU A 76 10.53 5.10 7.31
C LEU A 76 10.64 4.47 5.92
N HIS A 77 10.15 5.19 4.91
CA HIS A 77 10.27 4.81 3.51
C HIS A 77 9.97 6.00 2.58
N GLU A 78 10.88 6.30 1.67
CA GLU A 78 10.78 7.35 0.67
C GLU A 78 9.58 7.19 -0.27
N THR A 79 9.06 5.97 -0.44
CA THR A 79 7.81 5.70 -1.19
C THR A 79 6.60 6.43 -0.61
N PHE A 80 6.63 6.81 0.67
CA PHE A 80 5.59 7.60 1.30
C PHE A 80 5.37 8.94 0.59
N ALA A 81 6.42 9.59 0.08
CA ALA A 81 6.30 10.87 -0.62
C ALA A 81 5.42 10.76 -1.87
N PHE A 82 5.60 9.69 -2.65
CA PHE A 82 4.85 9.44 -3.90
C PHE A 82 3.37 9.14 -3.67
N ILE A 83 3.02 8.63 -2.50
CA ILE A 83 1.64 8.27 -2.14
C ILE A 83 0.95 9.44 -1.41
N ALA A 84 1.60 9.94 -0.36
CA ALA A 84 1.01 10.86 0.59
C ALA A 84 1.06 12.32 0.15
N PHE A 85 2.13 12.80 -0.50
CA PHE A 85 2.19 14.21 -0.88
C PHE A 85 1.12 14.56 -1.92
N PRO A 86 0.92 13.77 -2.99
CA PRO A 86 -0.16 14.03 -3.94
C PRO A 86 -1.53 13.92 -3.27
N ALA A 87 -1.73 12.94 -2.38
CA ALA A 87 -2.95 12.77 -1.60
C ALA A 87 -3.27 14.02 -0.75
N ILE A 88 -2.28 14.55 -0.04
CA ILE A 88 -2.42 15.73 0.83
C ILE A 88 -2.71 16.99 0.02
N VAL A 89 -2.01 17.15 -1.12
CA VAL A 89 -2.27 18.27 -2.03
C VAL A 89 -3.73 18.21 -2.49
N LEU A 90 -4.23 17.06 -2.92
CA LEU A 90 -5.59 16.90 -3.47
C LEU A 90 -6.74 16.90 -2.45
N THR A 91 -6.52 17.23 -1.19
CA THR A 91 -7.56 17.16 -0.15
C THR A 91 -8.77 18.08 -0.35
N GLN A 92 -8.74 18.99 -1.34
CA GLN A 92 -9.82 19.95 -1.62
C GLN A 92 -10.54 19.65 -2.94
N GLN A 93 -11.87 19.50 -2.87
CA GLN A 93 -12.73 19.21 -4.04
C GLN A 93 -12.71 20.34 -5.08
N CYS A 94 -12.71 21.60 -4.63
CA CYS A 94 -12.65 22.79 -5.49
C CYS A 94 -11.26 23.41 -5.40
N MET A 95 -10.31 22.89 -6.18
CA MET A 95 -8.94 23.39 -6.15
C MET A 95 -8.71 24.46 -7.23
N THR A 96 -8.43 25.68 -6.78
CA THR A 96 -7.82 26.71 -7.64
C THR A 96 -6.31 26.49 -7.74
N PHE A 97 -5.66 26.99 -8.79
CA PHE A 97 -4.20 26.92 -8.92
C PHE A 97 -3.47 27.52 -7.70
N ARG A 98 -4.02 28.61 -7.14
CA ARG A 98 -3.50 29.24 -5.91
C ARG A 98 -3.58 28.28 -4.71
N MET A 99 -4.70 27.58 -4.52
CA MET A 99 -4.86 26.61 -3.42
C MET A 99 -3.91 25.42 -3.57
N MET A 100 -3.72 24.92 -4.80
CA MET A 100 -2.74 23.88 -5.09
C MET A 100 -1.33 24.32 -4.68
N TRP A 101 -0.94 25.54 -5.08
CA TRP A 101 0.37 26.11 -4.76
C TRP A 101 0.56 26.31 -3.26
N GLN A 102 -0.47 26.79 -2.55
CA GLN A 102 -0.46 26.88 -1.09
C GLN A 102 -0.27 25.52 -0.42
N ARG A 103 -0.88 24.44 -0.94
CA ARG A 103 -0.70 23.08 -0.41
C ARG A 103 0.69 22.51 -0.70
N MET A 104 1.28 22.82 -1.85
CA MET A 104 2.66 22.46 -2.13
C MET A 104 3.61 23.18 -1.16
N TYR A 105 3.39 24.48 -0.91
CA TYR A 105 4.17 25.22 0.09
C TYR A 105 3.98 24.71 1.51
N TYR A 106 2.77 24.28 1.86
CA TYR A 106 2.48 23.67 3.15
C TYR A 106 3.38 22.44 3.43
N LEU A 107 3.78 21.70 2.38
CA LEU A 107 4.61 20.50 2.47
C LEU A 107 6.11 20.76 2.28
N ILE A 108 6.59 22.02 2.20
CA ILE A 108 8.02 22.32 2.04
C ILE A 108 8.91 21.56 3.05
N PRO A 109 8.62 21.52 4.36
CA PRO A 109 9.48 20.82 5.32
C PRO A 109 9.59 19.32 5.02
N ALA A 110 8.47 18.67 4.74
CA ALA A 110 8.46 17.25 4.38
C ALA A 110 9.14 16.98 3.03
N PHE A 111 8.99 17.88 2.06
CA PHE A 111 9.68 17.79 0.78
C PHE A 111 11.19 17.97 0.93
N PHE A 112 11.63 18.91 1.77
CA PHE A 112 13.05 19.06 2.10
C PHE A 112 13.59 17.78 2.76
N CYS A 113 12.86 17.20 3.72
CA CYS A 113 13.21 15.90 4.31
C CYS A 113 13.35 14.80 3.26
N PHE A 114 12.43 14.74 2.29
CA PHE A 114 12.49 13.77 1.18
C PHE A 114 13.73 13.98 0.31
N VAL A 115 14.05 15.22 -0.05
CA VAL A 115 15.27 15.55 -0.80
C VAL A 115 16.52 15.11 -0.03
N VAL A 116 16.60 15.42 1.26
CA VAL A 116 17.72 15.00 2.11
C VAL A 116 17.85 13.48 2.14
N VAL A 117 16.75 12.73 2.31
CA VAL A 117 16.78 11.26 2.31
C VAL A 117 17.24 10.71 0.96
N VAL A 118 16.78 11.28 -0.17
CA VAL A 118 17.21 10.81 -1.50
C VAL A 118 18.70 11.04 -1.73
N PHE A 119 19.25 12.21 -1.35
CA PHE A 119 20.66 12.53 -1.53
C PHE A 119 21.59 11.90 -0.48
N HIS A 120 21.08 11.61 0.72
CA HIS A 120 21.85 11.08 1.85
C HIS A 120 21.29 9.75 2.37
N HIS A 121 20.83 8.88 1.47
CA HIS A 121 20.27 7.57 1.84
C HIS A 121 21.32 6.64 2.49
N GLY A 122 22.60 6.84 2.18
CA GLY A 122 23.72 6.07 2.73
C GLY A 122 24.53 5.42 1.61
N ASP A 123 25.55 4.66 2.01
CA ASP A 123 26.39 3.87 1.12
C ASP A 123 26.62 2.47 1.72
N ALA A 124 27.42 1.64 1.03
CA ALA A 124 27.77 0.31 1.52
C ALA A 124 28.48 0.35 2.89
N ASN A 125 29.31 1.38 3.15
CA ASN A 125 30.00 1.53 4.43
C ASN A 125 29.01 1.86 5.56
N THR A 126 28.03 2.71 5.28
CA THR A 126 26.95 3.07 6.20
C THR A 126 26.11 1.86 6.53
N ALA A 127 25.75 1.04 5.53
CA ALA A 127 25.07 -0.22 5.73
C ALA A 127 25.86 -1.18 6.65
N GLN A 128 27.17 -1.32 6.40
CA GLN A 128 28.05 -2.13 7.24
C GLN A 128 28.16 -1.58 8.67
N ALA A 129 28.29 -0.26 8.84
CA ALA A 129 28.37 0.36 10.16
C ALA A 129 27.07 0.15 10.97
N ILE A 130 25.90 0.26 10.33
CA ILE A 130 24.61 -0.03 10.95
C ILE A 130 24.54 -1.50 11.36
N HIS A 131 24.91 -2.40 10.45
CA HIS A 131 24.98 -3.84 10.70
C HIS A 131 25.85 -4.17 11.91
N ASP A 132 27.08 -3.64 11.95
CA ASP A 132 28.03 -3.88 13.04
C ASP A 132 27.49 -3.35 14.37
N SER A 133 26.82 -2.19 14.36
CA SER A 133 26.19 -1.63 15.55
C SER A 133 25.06 -2.50 16.13
N TRP A 134 24.46 -3.36 15.31
CA TRP A 134 23.35 -4.23 15.69
C TRP A 134 23.78 -5.64 16.05
N GLN A 135 25.06 -6.02 15.86
CA GLN A 135 25.55 -7.37 16.18
C GLN A 135 25.25 -7.80 17.63
N GLY A 136 25.32 -6.86 18.59
CA GLY A 136 24.96 -7.15 19.99
C GLY A 136 23.47 -7.48 20.20
N LEU A 137 22.58 -6.94 19.36
CA LEU A 137 21.13 -7.25 19.39
C LEU A 137 20.83 -8.60 18.74
N TRP A 138 21.70 -9.03 17.83
CA TRP A 138 21.51 -10.25 17.04
C TRP A 138 21.83 -11.52 17.79
N ILE A 139 22.61 -11.44 18.86
CA ILE A 139 22.93 -12.58 19.73
C ILE A 139 21.67 -13.27 20.26
N HIS A 140 20.57 -12.52 20.42
CA HIS A 140 19.28 -13.04 20.86
C HIS A 140 18.36 -13.48 19.72
N SER A 141 18.81 -13.34 18.49
CA SER A 141 18.06 -13.67 17.28
C SER A 141 18.68 -14.93 16.68
N ASN A 142 17.89 -15.98 16.44
CA ASN A 142 18.37 -17.21 15.76
C ASN A 142 18.63 -16.94 14.27
N LEU A 143 19.62 -16.09 13.95
CA LEU A 143 19.94 -15.70 12.59
C LEU A 143 20.86 -16.72 11.92
N PRO A 144 20.76 -16.87 10.58
CA PRO A 144 21.74 -17.61 9.81
C PRO A 144 23.16 -17.06 10.02
N PRO A 145 24.21 -17.91 10.07
CA PRO A 145 25.59 -17.47 10.26
C PRO A 145 26.05 -16.44 9.22
N GLU A 146 25.58 -16.58 7.97
CA GLU A 146 25.89 -15.67 6.88
C GLU A 146 25.43 -14.23 7.16
N TRP A 147 24.34 -14.06 7.91
CA TRP A 147 23.80 -12.75 8.22
C TRP A 147 24.54 -12.08 9.36
N LEU A 148 25.40 -12.77 10.11
CA LEU A 148 26.21 -12.16 11.16
C LEU A 148 27.37 -11.36 10.58
N HIS A 149 27.89 -11.77 9.42
CA HIS A 149 29.14 -11.24 8.87
C HIS A 149 28.96 -10.15 7.81
N GLN A 150 27.75 -9.95 7.27
CA GLN A 150 27.49 -8.97 6.22
C GLN A 150 26.06 -8.43 6.25
N PRO A 151 25.84 -7.15 5.90
CA PRO A 151 24.51 -6.55 5.84
C PRO A 151 23.62 -7.36 4.93
N PHE A 152 22.49 -7.79 5.47
CA PHE A 152 21.49 -8.55 4.75
C PHE A 152 20.21 -7.75 4.51
N ALA A 153 19.56 -8.00 3.36
CA ALA A 153 18.26 -7.47 2.99
C ALA A 153 18.10 -5.95 3.18
N THR A 154 17.35 -5.51 4.20
CA THR A 154 16.98 -4.10 4.37
C THR A 154 18.18 -3.22 4.70
N ILE A 155 19.14 -3.73 5.47
CA ILE A 155 20.36 -2.97 5.78
C ILE A 155 21.21 -2.83 4.52
N GLN A 156 21.32 -3.91 3.74
CA GLN A 156 22.05 -3.89 2.47
C GLN A 156 21.46 -2.90 1.46
N SER A 157 20.12 -2.78 1.44
CA SER A 157 19.42 -1.87 0.52
C SER A 157 19.72 -0.39 0.74
N ILE A 158 20.25 -0.02 1.91
CA ILE A 158 20.73 1.35 2.20
C ILE A 158 21.87 1.75 1.24
N GLY A 159 22.69 0.78 0.81
CA GLY A 159 23.79 1.04 -0.12
C GLY A 159 23.41 0.93 -1.60
N TRP A 160 22.12 0.76 -1.94
CA TRP A 160 21.70 0.57 -3.33
C TRP A 160 21.65 1.90 -4.08
N THR A 161 22.32 1.94 -5.23
CA THR A 161 22.28 3.10 -6.13
C THR A 161 21.06 3.03 -7.04
N THR A 162 20.66 4.17 -7.59
CA THR A 162 19.61 4.25 -8.63
C THR A 162 19.97 3.39 -9.86
N GLU A 163 21.25 3.31 -10.21
CA GLU A 163 21.75 2.44 -11.28
C GLU A 163 21.47 0.97 -10.98
N LEU A 164 21.76 0.51 -9.75
CA LEU A 164 21.47 -0.87 -9.34
C LEU A 164 19.96 -1.14 -9.41
N GLY A 165 19.12 -0.19 -8.97
CA GLY A 165 17.67 -0.29 -9.09
C GLY A 165 17.21 -0.46 -10.54
N PHE A 166 17.74 0.34 -11.46
CA PHE A 166 17.45 0.21 -12.89
C PHE A 166 17.95 -1.11 -13.48
N LEU A 167 19.14 -1.56 -13.09
CA LEU A 167 19.70 -2.85 -13.49
C LEU A 167 18.83 -4.02 -13.00
N GLN A 168 18.29 -3.94 -11.79
CA GLN A 168 17.35 -4.94 -11.26
C GLN A 168 16.03 -4.94 -12.04
N THR A 169 15.47 -3.76 -12.35
CA THR A 169 14.27 -3.64 -13.20
C THR A 169 14.52 -4.19 -14.61
N LYS A 170 15.69 -3.92 -15.20
CA LYS A 170 16.11 -4.52 -16.48
C LYS A 170 16.31 -6.03 -16.35
N GLY A 171 16.79 -6.49 -15.21
CA GLY A 171 16.92 -7.89 -14.83
C GLY A 171 15.61 -8.67 -14.98
N LEU A 172 14.46 -8.00 -14.82
CA LEU A 172 13.16 -8.64 -15.00
C LEU A 172 12.91 -9.15 -16.42
N LEU A 173 13.61 -8.58 -17.41
CA LEU A 173 13.52 -9.00 -18.81
C LEU A 173 14.49 -10.14 -19.15
N GLN A 174 15.41 -10.52 -18.24
CA GLN A 174 16.38 -11.59 -18.49
C GLN A 174 15.69 -12.95 -18.66
N ASN A 175 14.59 -13.18 -17.94
CA ASN A 175 13.75 -14.37 -18.09
C ASN A 175 12.65 -14.19 -19.16
N GLY A 176 12.87 -13.29 -20.13
CA GLY A 176 11.88 -12.92 -21.15
C GLY A 176 10.68 -12.18 -20.57
N LEU A 177 9.49 -12.44 -21.13
CA LEU A 177 8.26 -11.75 -20.72
C LEU A 177 7.58 -12.36 -19.48
N TYR A 178 8.10 -13.47 -18.94
CA TYR A 178 7.44 -14.19 -17.84
C TYR A 178 7.23 -13.31 -16.60
N GLN A 179 8.29 -12.69 -16.09
CA GLN A 179 8.21 -11.88 -14.87
C GLN A 179 7.35 -10.62 -15.05
N PRO A 180 7.49 -9.83 -16.14
CA PRO A 180 6.57 -8.74 -16.43
C PRO A 180 5.10 -9.18 -16.57
N MET A 181 4.83 -10.28 -17.28
CA MET A 181 3.47 -10.78 -17.47
C MET A 181 2.83 -11.20 -16.15
N ALA A 182 3.59 -11.85 -15.27
CA ALA A 182 3.06 -12.26 -13.98
C ALA A 182 2.80 -11.07 -13.05
N TRP A 183 3.66 -10.05 -13.04
CA TRP A 183 3.37 -8.80 -12.34
C TRP A 183 2.15 -8.07 -12.90
N PHE A 184 1.99 -8.07 -14.23
CA PHE A 184 0.79 -7.57 -14.87
C PHE A 184 -0.46 -8.35 -14.45
N CYS A 185 -0.38 -9.69 -14.35
CA CYS A 185 -1.46 -10.53 -13.85
C CYS A 185 -1.80 -10.21 -12.38
N VAL A 186 -0.80 -10.02 -11.51
CA VAL A 186 -1.00 -9.61 -10.11
C VAL A 186 -1.70 -8.25 -10.04
N LEU A 187 -1.23 -7.27 -10.81
CA LEU A 187 -1.83 -5.94 -10.89
C LEU A 187 -3.28 -6.02 -11.37
N LEU A 188 -3.53 -6.76 -12.45
CA LEU A 188 -4.85 -6.94 -13.04
C LEU A 188 -5.80 -7.65 -12.08
N LEU A 189 -5.38 -8.74 -11.44
CA LEU A 189 -6.21 -9.47 -10.48
C LEU A 189 -6.55 -8.58 -9.28
N THR A 190 -5.56 -7.90 -8.72
CA THR A 190 -5.79 -7.03 -7.54
C THR A 190 -6.70 -5.86 -7.90
N PHE A 191 -6.54 -5.28 -9.09
CA PHE A 191 -7.44 -4.27 -9.63
C PHE A 191 -8.87 -4.80 -9.80
N MET A 192 -9.04 -5.97 -10.41
CA MET A 192 -10.35 -6.60 -10.65
C MET A 192 -11.08 -6.89 -9.33
N VAL A 193 -10.40 -7.50 -8.36
CA VAL A 193 -11.00 -7.87 -7.06
C VAL A 193 -11.36 -6.61 -6.27
N SER A 194 -10.47 -5.63 -6.21
CA SER A 194 -10.71 -4.35 -5.51
C SER A 194 -11.86 -3.56 -6.13
N GLY A 195 -11.86 -3.42 -7.46
CA GLY A 195 -12.92 -2.75 -8.20
C GLY A 195 -14.26 -3.46 -8.04
N ARG A 196 -14.27 -4.79 -7.99
CA ARG A 196 -15.48 -5.59 -7.77
C ARG A 196 -16.04 -5.43 -6.37
N PHE A 197 -15.20 -5.50 -5.35
CA PHE A 197 -15.59 -5.27 -3.97
C PHE A 197 -16.25 -3.89 -3.81
N LEU A 198 -15.63 -2.86 -4.39
CA LEU A 198 -16.18 -1.51 -4.37
C LEU A 198 -17.44 -1.35 -5.20
N HIS A 199 -17.51 -1.97 -6.38
CA HIS A 199 -18.72 -1.94 -7.20
C HIS A 199 -19.90 -2.60 -6.46
N ALA A 200 -19.68 -3.73 -5.78
CA ALA A 200 -20.72 -4.39 -5.01
C ALA A 200 -21.24 -3.52 -3.85
N ARG A 201 -20.36 -2.77 -3.19
CA ARG A 201 -20.69 -1.97 -1.99
C ARG A 201 -21.14 -0.54 -2.28
N TYR A 202 -20.63 0.06 -3.35
CA TYR A 202 -20.75 1.50 -3.66
C TYR A 202 -20.97 1.74 -5.16
N GLN A 203 -21.91 1.03 -5.79
CA GLN A 203 -22.14 1.04 -7.25
C GLN A 203 -22.02 2.44 -7.90
N SER A 204 -22.71 3.45 -7.35
CA SER A 204 -22.73 4.81 -7.90
C SER A 204 -21.42 5.60 -7.73
N LYS A 205 -20.49 5.12 -6.91
CA LYS A 205 -19.23 5.79 -6.57
C LYS A 205 -17.98 5.07 -7.09
N LEU A 206 -18.15 4.01 -7.89
CA LEU A 206 -17.02 3.29 -8.49
C LEU A 206 -16.13 4.22 -9.35
N ALA A 207 -16.76 5.11 -10.13
CA ALA A 207 -16.04 6.08 -10.95
C ALA A 207 -15.14 7.02 -10.12
N GLU A 208 -15.65 7.50 -8.97
CA GLU A 208 -14.89 8.38 -8.07
C GLU A 208 -13.64 7.67 -7.52
N TRP A 209 -13.78 6.40 -7.11
CA TRP A 209 -12.62 5.62 -6.65
C TRP A 209 -11.63 5.36 -7.79
N LEU A 210 -12.11 5.00 -8.98
CA LEU A 210 -11.23 4.75 -10.13
C LEU A 210 -10.42 5.99 -10.53
N GLN A 211 -11.02 7.18 -10.45
CA GLN A 211 -10.31 8.43 -10.70
C GLN A 211 -9.17 8.66 -9.70
N ILE A 212 -9.42 8.41 -8.40
CA ILE A 212 -8.39 8.48 -7.35
C ILE A 212 -7.29 7.44 -7.64
N LEU A 213 -7.69 6.22 -7.99
CA LEU A 213 -6.78 5.13 -8.28
C LEU A 213 -5.87 5.43 -9.48
N ILE A 214 -6.42 5.93 -10.59
CA ILE A 214 -5.64 6.34 -11.77
C ILE A 214 -4.67 7.46 -11.41
N PHE A 215 -5.15 8.46 -10.66
CA PHE A 215 -4.29 9.56 -10.23
C PHE A 215 -3.12 9.07 -9.37
N GLN A 216 -3.39 8.26 -8.35
CA GLN A 216 -2.35 7.68 -7.49
C GLN A 216 -1.39 6.78 -8.29
N LEU A 217 -1.86 6.09 -9.34
CA LEU A 217 -1.01 5.29 -10.21
C LEU A 217 0.01 6.18 -10.93
N ILE A 218 -0.42 7.33 -11.47
CA ILE A 218 0.48 8.29 -12.13
C ILE A 218 1.56 8.77 -11.16
N CYS A 219 1.20 9.00 -9.90
CA CYS A 219 2.15 9.44 -8.88
C CYS A 219 3.14 8.34 -8.46
N VAL A 220 2.70 7.09 -8.36
CA VAL A 220 3.53 5.95 -7.94
C VAL A 220 4.31 5.34 -9.11
N ALA A 221 3.89 5.59 -10.37
CA ALA A 221 4.48 5.04 -11.59
C ALA A 221 6.02 5.16 -11.68
N PRO A 222 6.67 6.28 -11.27
CA PRO A 222 8.13 6.38 -11.32
C PRO A 222 8.86 5.30 -10.51
N LEU A 223 8.26 4.82 -9.40
CA LEU A 223 8.86 3.77 -8.57
C LEU A 223 9.02 2.47 -9.35
N PHE A 224 8.05 2.12 -10.19
CA PHE A 224 8.09 0.91 -11.04
C PHE A 224 9.26 0.88 -12.03
N LEU A 225 9.94 2.00 -12.26
CA LEU A 225 11.13 2.07 -13.12
C LEU A 225 12.44 1.93 -12.34
N LEU A 226 12.42 2.14 -11.02
CA LEU A 226 13.62 2.32 -10.20
C LEU A 226 13.85 1.19 -9.19
N GLY A 227 13.10 0.10 -9.28
CA GLY A 227 13.33 -1.08 -8.43
C GLY A 227 12.35 -2.22 -8.71
N ILE A 228 12.34 -3.21 -7.83
CA ILE A 228 11.64 -4.50 -8.04
C ILE A 228 10.58 -4.81 -6.97
N ASP A 229 10.29 -3.86 -6.09
CA ASP A 229 9.34 -3.98 -4.97
C ASP A 229 7.86 -3.81 -5.42
N TYR A 230 7.52 -4.29 -6.62
CA TYR A 230 6.23 -4.04 -7.28
C TYR A 230 5.03 -4.45 -6.44
N GLY A 231 5.10 -5.58 -5.75
CA GLY A 231 3.97 -6.04 -4.93
C GLY A 231 3.68 -5.11 -3.74
N ARG A 232 4.72 -4.49 -3.15
CA ARG A 232 4.53 -3.47 -2.11
C ARG A 232 3.90 -2.21 -2.68
N TRP A 233 4.37 -1.76 -3.84
CA TRP A 233 3.87 -0.55 -4.48
C TRP A 233 2.43 -0.72 -4.95
N ILE A 234 2.07 -1.88 -5.51
CA ILE A 234 0.69 -2.23 -5.87
C ILE A 234 -0.21 -2.23 -4.62
N PHE A 235 0.24 -2.85 -3.52
CA PHE A 235 -0.49 -2.85 -2.25
C PHE A 235 -0.73 -1.42 -1.73
N LEU A 236 0.34 -0.64 -1.60
CA LEU A 236 0.26 0.73 -1.10
C LEU A 236 -0.61 1.61 -1.99
N TRP A 237 -0.49 1.50 -3.32
CA TRP A 237 -1.29 2.21 -4.31
C TRP A 237 -2.80 1.94 -4.16
N ILE A 238 -3.18 0.67 -4.05
CA ILE A 238 -4.60 0.29 -3.97
C ILE A 238 -5.18 0.68 -2.61
N VAL A 239 -4.46 0.38 -1.51
CA VAL A 239 -4.96 0.65 -0.17
C VAL A 239 -4.99 2.15 0.14
N SER A 240 -4.00 2.93 -0.28
CA SER A 240 -4.03 4.39 -0.12
C SER A 240 -5.20 5.03 -0.89
N SER A 241 -5.50 4.52 -2.09
CA SER A 241 -6.64 4.94 -2.90
C SER A 241 -7.97 4.60 -2.21
N MET A 242 -8.08 3.41 -1.60
CA MET A 242 -9.23 3.03 -0.79
C MET A 242 -9.36 3.89 0.47
N VAL A 243 -8.26 4.25 1.14
CA VAL A 243 -8.26 5.15 2.31
C VAL A 243 -8.80 6.53 1.93
N LEU A 244 -8.29 7.12 0.84
CA LEU A 244 -8.77 8.41 0.33
C LEU A 244 -10.27 8.36 0.04
N PHE A 245 -10.70 7.35 -0.71
CA PHE A 245 -12.10 7.15 -1.05
C PHE A 245 -12.99 6.94 0.18
N SER A 246 -12.56 6.12 1.15
CA SER A 246 -13.32 5.79 2.36
C SER A 246 -13.46 6.99 3.30
N LEU A 247 -12.43 7.83 3.35
CA LEU A 247 -12.54 9.12 4.02
C LEU A 247 -13.42 10.08 3.20
N GLY A 248 -13.75 9.82 1.95
CA GLY A 248 -14.61 10.67 1.11
C GLY A 248 -13.85 11.81 0.44
N TYR A 249 -12.53 11.65 0.25
CA TYR A 249 -11.78 12.51 -0.65
C TYR A 249 -12.18 12.19 -2.10
N ARG A 250 -12.09 13.22 -2.95
CA ARG A 250 -12.40 13.13 -4.37
C ARG A 250 -11.36 13.91 -5.14
N LEU A 251 -11.12 13.49 -6.37
CA LEU A 251 -10.27 14.22 -7.29
C LEU A 251 -10.92 15.58 -7.62
N PRO A 252 -10.16 16.69 -7.71
CA PRO A 252 -10.72 17.98 -8.10
C PRO A 252 -11.42 17.89 -9.45
N GLU A 253 -12.54 18.60 -9.59
CA GLU A 253 -13.43 18.47 -10.75
C GLU A 253 -12.71 18.65 -12.09
N ARG A 254 -11.79 19.63 -12.19
CA ARG A 254 -10.99 19.87 -13.40
C ARG A 254 -10.12 18.69 -13.81
N ILE A 255 -9.60 17.94 -12.84
CA ILE A 255 -8.78 16.75 -13.09
C ILE A 255 -9.70 15.56 -13.37
N ALA A 256 -10.78 15.40 -12.59
CA ALA A 256 -11.76 14.32 -12.76
C ALA A 256 -12.46 14.35 -14.13
N GLN A 257 -12.79 15.55 -14.63
CA GLN A 257 -13.45 15.76 -15.92
C GLN A 257 -12.47 15.86 -17.10
N ASN A 258 -11.16 15.74 -16.87
CA ASN A 258 -10.21 15.65 -17.97
C ASN A 258 -10.62 14.53 -18.93
N VAL A 259 -10.64 14.82 -20.24
CA VAL A 259 -11.14 13.89 -21.27
C VAL A 259 -10.44 12.53 -21.22
N VAL A 260 -9.13 12.51 -20.95
CA VAL A 260 -8.35 11.27 -20.85
C VAL A 260 -8.75 10.48 -19.61
N ILE A 261 -8.78 11.13 -18.44
CA ILE A 261 -9.12 10.47 -17.16
C ILE A 261 -10.56 9.95 -17.19
N SER A 262 -11.51 10.75 -17.67
CA SER A 262 -12.92 10.36 -17.76
C SER A 262 -13.15 9.21 -18.76
N SER A 263 -12.50 9.25 -19.92
CA SER A 263 -12.57 8.17 -20.92
C SER A 263 -12.01 6.85 -20.37
N ILE A 264 -10.84 6.87 -19.73
CA ILE A 264 -10.25 5.69 -19.10
C ILE A 264 -11.17 5.18 -17.98
N THR A 265 -11.66 6.07 -17.12
CA THR A 265 -12.57 5.72 -16.02
C THR A 265 -13.82 5.02 -16.54
N ASN A 266 -14.48 5.57 -17.58
CA ASN A 266 -15.69 4.98 -18.14
C ASN A 266 -15.45 3.58 -18.71
N ARG A 267 -14.33 3.36 -19.40
CA ARG A 267 -13.94 2.03 -19.89
C ARG A 267 -13.70 1.05 -18.75
N LEU A 268 -13.05 1.49 -17.67
CA LEU A 268 -12.78 0.66 -16.50
C LEU A 268 -14.06 0.34 -15.70
N VAL A 269 -14.98 1.30 -15.56
CA VAL A 269 -16.31 1.06 -14.96
C VAL A 269 -17.05 -0.01 -15.75
N LEU A 270 -17.07 0.11 -17.08
CA LEU A 270 -17.71 -0.84 -17.97
C LEU A 270 -17.05 -2.24 -17.88
N PHE A 271 -15.72 -2.32 -17.89
CA PHE A 271 -14.99 -3.57 -17.66
C PHE A 271 -15.33 -4.20 -16.29
N ILE A 272 -15.27 -3.41 -15.21
CA ILE A 272 -15.66 -3.80 -13.85
C ILE A 272 -17.17 -4.00 -13.72
N SER A 273 -18.01 -3.72 -14.73
CA SER A 273 -19.42 -4.12 -14.73
C SER A 273 -19.61 -5.53 -15.34
N TYR A 274 -18.74 -5.95 -16.27
CA TYR A 274 -18.83 -7.24 -16.99
C TYR A 274 -18.24 -8.46 -16.29
N LEU A 275 -17.22 -8.31 -15.45
CA LEU A 275 -16.73 -9.41 -14.59
C LEU A 275 -17.89 -10.12 -13.81
N PRO A 276 -17.72 -11.41 -13.50
CA PRO A 276 -18.71 -12.15 -12.72
C PRO A 276 -18.80 -11.62 -11.27
N ARG A 277 -20.01 -11.60 -10.70
CA ARG A 277 -20.27 -11.25 -9.28
C ARG A 277 -19.97 -12.42 -8.31
N LYS A 278 -18.96 -13.22 -8.59
CA LYS A 278 -18.68 -14.41 -7.77
C LYS A 278 -17.77 -14.04 -6.60
N GLU A 279 -18.31 -14.14 -5.39
CA GLU A 279 -17.65 -13.78 -4.12
C GLU A 279 -16.38 -14.60 -3.86
N TRP A 280 -16.23 -15.78 -4.48
CA TRP A 280 -15.00 -16.58 -4.38
C TRP A 280 -13.75 -15.85 -4.88
N LEU A 281 -13.89 -14.82 -5.72
CA LEU A 281 -12.76 -13.98 -6.13
C LEU A 281 -12.06 -13.30 -4.95
N LEU A 282 -12.77 -13.11 -3.82
CA LEU A 282 -12.22 -12.58 -2.58
C LEU A 282 -11.32 -13.59 -1.85
N LEU A 283 -11.46 -14.89 -2.13
CA LEU A 283 -10.60 -15.94 -1.55
C LEU A 283 -9.15 -15.88 -2.09
N PHE A 284 -8.94 -15.14 -3.17
CA PHE A 284 -7.64 -14.89 -3.78
C PHE A 284 -7.09 -13.49 -3.41
N PHE A 285 -7.74 -12.79 -2.48
CA PHE A 285 -7.25 -11.52 -1.95
C PHE A 285 -6.06 -11.77 -1.02
N GLY A 286 -4.92 -11.13 -1.29
CA GLY A 286 -3.67 -11.37 -0.56
C GLY A 286 -2.65 -12.22 -1.32
N LEU A 287 -2.47 -11.98 -2.63
CA LEU A 287 -1.38 -12.55 -3.44
C LEU A 287 -0.02 -12.29 -2.77
N PRO A 288 0.65 -13.30 -2.19
CA PRO A 288 2.05 -13.14 -1.81
C PRO A 288 2.90 -12.97 -3.08
N ILE A 289 3.92 -12.13 -2.93
CA ILE A 289 4.98 -11.85 -3.91
C ILE A 289 5.88 -13.08 -4.16
N LEU A 290 5.59 -14.21 -3.51
CA LEU A 290 6.41 -15.41 -3.58
C LEU A 290 5.98 -16.23 -4.79
N TRP A 291 6.88 -16.25 -5.77
CA TRP A 291 6.82 -17.02 -7.01
C TRP A 291 6.75 -18.52 -6.73
N GLY A 292 5.53 -19.02 -6.51
CA GLY A 292 5.26 -20.44 -6.32
C GLY A 292 3.78 -20.65 -6.01
N LEU A 293 3.12 -21.53 -6.76
CA LEU A 293 1.71 -21.87 -6.55
C LEU A 293 1.45 -22.31 -5.10
N MET A 294 2.39 -23.06 -4.50
CA MET A 294 2.28 -23.51 -3.12
C MET A 294 2.37 -22.35 -2.12
N ASN A 295 3.29 -21.40 -2.33
CA ASN A 295 3.40 -20.22 -1.48
C ASN A 295 2.17 -19.32 -1.62
N PHE A 296 1.65 -19.19 -2.84
CA PHE A 296 0.40 -18.50 -3.14
C PHE A 296 -0.78 -19.11 -2.38
N VAL A 297 -0.97 -20.44 -2.50
CA VAL A 297 -2.02 -21.16 -1.80
C VAL A 297 -1.87 -20.95 -0.30
N ASN A 298 -0.70 -21.23 0.29
CA ASN A 298 -0.44 -21.12 1.72
C ASN A 298 -0.69 -19.72 2.31
N ALA A 299 -0.42 -18.66 1.56
CA ALA A 299 -0.66 -17.30 2.05
C ALA A 299 -2.09 -16.80 1.78
N SER A 300 -2.81 -17.39 0.82
CA SER A 300 -4.17 -17.01 0.50
C SER A 300 -5.16 -17.39 1.62
N PRO A 301 -6.28 -16.66 1.78
CA PRO A 301 -7.38 -17.08 2.65
C PRO A 301 -7.87 -18.50 2.36
N ALA A 302 -7.88 -18.92 1.09
CA ALA A 302 -8.26 -20.27 0.68
C ALA A 302 -7.32 -21.34 1.24
N GLY A 303 -5.99 -21.17 1.08
CA GLY A 303 -5.06 -22.16 1.59
C GLY A 303 -4.95 -22.16 3.11
N ARG A 304 -5.12 -21.01 3.78
CA ARG A 304 -5.26 -20.99 5.25
C ARG A 304 -6.49 -21.76 5.72
N PHE A 305 -7.64 -21.55 5.07
CA PHE A 305 -8.85 -22.31 5.37
C PHE A 305 -8.67 -23.81 5.15
N LEU A 306 -8.04 -24.21 4.03
CA LEU A 306 -7.71 -25.62 3.75
C LEU A 306 -6.74 -26.21 4.77
N TRP A 307 -5.74 -25.44 5.21
CA TRP A 307 -4.78 -25.84 6.24
C TRP A 307 -5.45 -26.04 7.60
N GLU A 308 -6.32 -25.11 8.01
CA GLU A 308 -7.11 -25.23 9.24
C GLU A 308 -8.00 -26.49 9.20
N MET A 309 -8.71 -26.73 8.09
CA MET A 309 -9.50 -27.94 7.91
C MET A 309 -8.65 -29.22 7.97
N TYR A 310 -7.48 -29.23 7.34
CA TYR A 310 -6.54 -30.35 7.41
C TYR A 310 -6.05 -30.60 8.84
N SER A 311 -5.72 -29.54 9.58
CA SER A 311 -5.25 -29.63 10.96
C SER A 311 -6.30 -30.15 11.94
N LEU A 312 -7.58 -29.84 11.69
CA LEU A 312 -8.72 -30.31 12.49
C LEU A 312 -9.11 -31.77 12.21
N ALA A 313 -8.67 -32.32 11.06
CA ALA A 313 -8.93 -33.69 10.66
C ALA A 313 -7.84 -34.69 11.15
N ARG A 314 -6.77 -34.19 11.76
CA ARG A 314 -5.73 -34.98 12.45
C ARG A 314 -5.94 -34.96 13.95
#